data_AF-A0A9W4SMA7-F1
#
_entry.id   AF-A0A9W4SMA7-F1
#
_cell.length_a   1.000
_cell.length_b   1.000
_cell.length_c   1.000
_cell.angle_alpha   90.00
_cell.angle_beta   90.00
_cell.angle_gamma   90.00
#
_symmetry.space_group_name_H-M   'P 1'
#
loop_
_entity.id
_entity.type
_entity.pdbx_description
1 polymer ?
#
loop_
_entity_poly.entity_id
_entity_poly.type
_entity_poly.pdbx_seq_one_letter_code
_entity_poly.pdbx_strand_id
1 'polypeptide(L)'
;MARFTRKQLLKAYALDWVLCVVFLVTFYGVDQFEPYHRSFSLEDKTIQFPFAVKERVPMWLCGVIVVVIPFIIMTFVALVIKKNMHDWHHASLGLLTGLTLTLMVTAVFKNTVGRPRPDFIDRCQPIAGAADPPVYGLSNSSVCTRTDLLHDGFKSFLSGHASTSFAGMGFLSLYLAGKLHVFDQKGYTYKGFVVVSPLVIAILIAISRTEDYRHHWHDVFAGSLVGFLLSYFAYHQYYPSLQSAISDKPFTIRLIKSKPEYKAKFTFSDSSKFEITIAKGDKTLVDDSKTLLPADDVSIETSGTTDQQPVDDSIVSISDDLLAMQNCNIMNLPENYQMKYYFYHALSWPQLSFVAEDHKGRIVGYVLAKMEEDPEEAPHGHITSLSVMRTYRRLGVAEKLMTQAQRNMVEVFNAQYVSLHVRKSNRAALNLYKDTLKFGIHKIEDKYYADGEDAFAMRKDLQPSNTIITKNNNASSKS
;
A
#
# COMPACT_ATOMS: atom_id res chain seq x y z
N MET A 1 -1.48 6.01 13.78
CA MET A 1 -0.94 5.02 12.81
C MET A 1 -0.80 3.70 13.55
N ALA A 2 -1.62 2.68 13.21
CA ALA A 2 -1.65 1.41 13.92
C ALA A 2 -0.23 0.80 13.96
N ARG A 3 0.27 0.52 15.17
CA ARG A 3 1.59 -0.08 15.37
C ARG A 3 1.45 -1.59 15.15
N PHE A 4 1.73 -2.04 13.93
CA PHE A 4 1.72 -3.46 13.63
C PHE A 4 2.85 -4.18 14.38
N THR A 5 2.56 -5.35 14.92
CA THR A 5 3.58 -6.18 15.57
C THR A 5 4.50 -6.79 14.50
N ARG A 6 5.78 -7.00 14.84
CA ARG A 6 6.75 -7.65 13.93
C ARG A 6 6.27 -9.02 13.43
N LYS A 7 5.52 -9.74 14.27
CA LYS A 7 4.92 -11.05 13.93
C LYS A 7 3.83 -10.94 12.87
N GLN A 8 2.97 -9.92 12.93
CA GLN A 8 1.93 -9.69 11.92
C GLN A 8 2.55 -9.35 10.57
N LEU A 9 3.60 -8.52 10.56
CA LEU A 9 4.33 -8.18 9.34
C LEU A 9 4.99 -9.41 8.72
N LEU A 10 5.71 -10.21 9.51
CA LEU A 10 6.34 -11.43 9.02
C LEU A 10 5.30 -12.43 8.48
N LYS A 11 4.15 -12.59 9.16
CA LYS A 11 3.09 -13.52 8.74
C LYS A 11 2.42 -13.08 7.44
N ALA A 12 2.17 -11.78 7.26
CA ALA A 12 1.54 -11.23 6.06
C ALA A 12 2.37 -11.43 4.79
N TYR A 13 3.71 -11.38 4.92
CA TYR A 13 4.64 -11.49 3.79
C TYR A 13 5.49 -12.76 3.83
N ALA A 14 5.10 -13.76 4.65
CA ALA A 14 5.86 -15.01 4.78
C ALA A 14 6.02 -15.71 3.42
N LEU A 15 4.98 -15.71 2.60
CA LEU A 15 5.00 -16.28 1.26
C LEU A 15 6.00 -15.55 0.35
N ASP A 16 6.05 -14.20 0.39
CA ASP A 16 7.00 -13.41 -0.41
C ASP A 16 8.46 -13.76 -0.04
N TRP A 17 8.75 -13.91 1.26
CA TRP A 17 10.08 -14.34 1.73
C TRP A 17 10.42 -15.76 1.28
N VAL A 18 9.48 -16.70 1.39
CA VAL A 18 9.65 -18.07 0.91
C VAL A 18 9.90 -18.09 -0.59
N LEU A 19 9.15 -17.31 -1.38
CA LEU A 19 9.35 -17.20 -2.82
C LEU A 19 10.74 -16.65 -3.14
N CYS A 20 11.23 -15.62 -2.44
CA CYS A 20 12.60 -15.12 -2.65
C CYS A 20 13.65 -16.22 -2.42
N VAL A 21 13.50 -17.03 -1.38
CA VAL A 21 14.40 -18.17 -1.10
C VAL A 21 14.30 -19.24 -2.19
N VAL A 22 13.09 -19.60 -2.61
CA VAL A 22 12.87 -20.56 -3.69
C VAL A 22 13.50 -20.07 -5.00
N PHE A 23 13.36 -18.79 -5.34
CA PHE A 23 13.99 -18.22 -6.53
C PHE A 23 15.51 -18.23 -6.43
N LEU A 24 16.11 -17.97 -5.26
CA LEU A 24 17.57 -18.09 -5.07
C LEU A 24 18.07 -19.52 -5.24
N VAL A 25 17.38 -20.50 -4.65
CA VAL A 25 17.75 -21.92 -4.77
C VAL A 25 17.61 -22.40 -6.22
N THR A 26 16.50 -22.05 -6.87
CA THR A 26 16.28 -22.38 -8.28
C THR A 26 17.32 -21.70 -9.17
N PHE A 27 17.70 -20.44 -8.89
CA PHE A 27 18.78 -19.76 -9.61
C PHE A 27 20.09 -20.54 -9.51
N TYR A 28 20.47 -20.98 -8.30
CA TYR A 28 21.69 -21.77 -8.12
C TYR A 28 21.65 -23.05 -8.96
N GLY A 29 20.51 -23.75 -8.99
CA GLY A 29 20.33 -24.94 -9.83
C GLY A 29 20.40 -24.63 -11.33
N VAL A 30 19.70 -23.58 -11.78
CA VAL A 30 19.69 -23.17 -13.20
C VAL A 30 21.08 -22.77 -13.64
N ASP A 31 21.83 -22.00 -12.86
CA ASP A 31 23.17 -21.52 -13.23
C ASP A 31 24.18 -22.65 -13.43
N GLN A 32 23.95 -23.85 -12.87
CA GLN A 32 24.79 -25.02 -13.12
C GLN A 32 24.49 -25.75 -14.44
N PHE A 33 23.37 -25.45 -15.12
CA PHE A 33 23.06 -26.11 -16.39
C PHE A 33 24.08 -25.73 -17.47
N GLU A 34 24.41 -26.74 -18.29
CA GLU A 34 25.27 -26.56 -19.45
C GLU A 34 24.62 -25.56 -20.42
N PRO A 35 25.33 -24.47 -20.79
CA PRO A 35 24.79 -23.50 -21.73
C PRO A 35 24.70 -24.09 -23.13
N TYR A 36 23.81 -23.53 -23.95
CA TYR A 36 23.78 -23.83 -25.37
C TYR A 36 25.14 -23.48 -26.02
N HIS A 37 25.70 -24.39 -26.81
CA HIS A 37 26.96 -24.16 -27.51
C HIS A 37 26.68 -23.62 -28.91
N ARG A 38 26.55 -22.29 -29.02
CA ARG A 38 26.35 -21.63 -30.30
C ARG A 38 27.61 -21.75 -31.17
N SER A 39 27.44 -22.14 -32.43
CA SER A 39 28.53 -22.16 -33.40
C SER A 39 29.15 -20.77 -33.60
N PHE A 40 30.46 -20.73 -33.85
CA PHE A 40 31.25 -19.51 -33.95
C PHE A 40 32.28 -19.64 -35.08
N SER A 41 32.80 -18.51 -35.56
CA SER A 41 33.91 -18.49 -36.52
C SER A 41 35.21 -18.22 -35.79
N LEU A 42 36.27 -18.94 -36.14
CA LEU A 42 37.62 -18.69 -35.65
C LEU A 42 38.16 -17.34 -36.14
N GLU A 43 37.62 -16.80 -37.24
CA GLU A 43 38.00 -15.51 -37.82
C GLU A 43 37.28 -14.30 -37.18
N ASP A 44 36.30 -14.54 -36.30
CA ASP A 44 35.54 -13.47 -35.65
C ASP A 44 36.40 -12.72 -34.60
N LYS A 45 36.89 -11.55 -34.98
CA LYS A 45 37.70 -10.67 -34.12
C LYS A 45 36.96 -10.21 -32.86
N THR A 46 35.62 -10.26 -32.83
CA THR A 46 34.86 -9.84 -31.65
C THR A 46 34.99 -10.81 -30.48
N ILE A 47 35.47 -12.05 -30.73
CA ILE A 47 35.67 -13.11 -29.73
C ILE A 47 37.14 -13.52 -29.52
N GLN A 48 38.08 -12.74 -30.07
CA GLN A 48 39.53 -12.99 -30.03
C GLN A 48 40.29 -12.13 -29.00
N PHE A 49 39.59 -11.46 -28.07
CA PHE A 49 40.25 -10.68 -27.02
C PHE A 49 40.93 -11.61 -25.99
N PRO A 50 41.98 -11.12 -25.29
CA PRO A 50 42.65 -11.92 -24.26
C PRO A 50 41.76 -12.12 -23.03
N PHE A 51 41.85 -13.30 -22.43
CA PHE A 51 41.16 -13.65 -21.19
C PHE A 51 41.72 -12.87 -20.01
N ALA A 52 40.89 -12.01 -19.44
CA ALA A 52 41.24 -11.27 -18.22
C ALA A 52 41.24 -12.22 -17.00
N VAL A 53 42.42 -12.60 -16.53
CA VAL A 53 42.62 -13.43 -15.33
C VAL A 53 42.16 -12.70 -14.06
N LYS A 54 42.45 -11.40 -13.98
CA LYS A 54 42.03 -10.54 -12.87
C LYS A 54 40.93 -9.60 -13.34
N GLU A 55 39.73 -9.81 -12.82
CA GLU A 55 38.60 -8.92 -13.05
C GLU A 55 38.77 -7.62 -12.26
N ARG A 56 38.40 -6.49 -12.88
CA ARG A 56 38.38 -5.18 -12.20
C ARG A 56 37.37 -5.17 -11.06
N VAL A 57 36.18 -5.72 -11.31
CA VAL A 57 35.14 -5.95 -10.31
C VAL A 57 34.86 -7.45 -10.23
N PRO A 58 35.42 -8.18 -9.24
CA PRO A 58 35.09 -9.58 -9.05
C PRO A 58 33.67 -9.75 -8.51
N MET A 59 33.07 -10.93 -8.72
CA MET A 59 31.67 -11.20 -8.36
C MET A 59 31.35 -10.93 -6.88
N TRP A 60 32.26 -11.25 -5.95
CA TRP A 60 32.05 -10.98 -4.52
C TRP A 60 31.95 -9.48 -4.24
N LEU A 61 32.79 -8.66 -4.89
CA LEU A 61 32.81 -7.21 -4.72
C LEU A 61 31.55 -6.60 -5.33
N CYS A 62 31.12 -7.11 -6.49
CA CYS A 62 29.82 -6.77 -7.07
C CYS A 62 28.70 -7.03 -6.05
N GLY A 63 28.65 -8.24 -5.45
CA GLY A 63 27.67 -8.59 -4.42
C GLY A 63 27.68 -7.64 -3.22
N VAL A 64 28.85 -7.23 -2.72
CA VAL A 64 28.96 -6.24 -1.63
C VAL A 64 28.36 -4.90 -2.06
N ILE A 65 28.71 -4.41 -3.25
CA ILE A 65 28.25 -3.09 -3.71
C ILE A 65 26.75 -3.07 -3.99
N VAL A 66 26.19 -4.14 -4.55
CA VAL A 66 24.79 -4.13 -5.05
C VAL A 66 23.79 -4.69 -4.03
N VAL A 67 24.25 -5.39 -3.00
CA VAL A 67 23.39 -5.95 -1.95
C VAL A 67 23.67 -5.29 -0.61
N VAL A 68 24.92 -5.38 -0.12
CA VAL A 68 25.27 -4.97 1.24
C VAL A 68 25.18 -3.46 1.41
N ILE A 69 25.75 -2.68 0.48
CA ILE A 69 25.72 -1.21 0.54
C ILE A 69 24.26 -0.68 0.48
N PRO A 70 23.42 -1.05 -0.51
CA PRO A 70 22.01 -0.68 -0.52
C PRO A 70 21.28 -1.06 0.75
N PHE A 71 21.48 -2.28 1.26
CA PHE A 71 20.83 -2.72 2.49
C PHE A 71 21.22 -1.85 3.69
N ILE A 72 22.51 -1.51 3.85
CA ILE A 72 22.99 -0.62 4.92
C ILE A 72 22.35 0.78 4.80
N ILE A 73 22.37 1.38 3.60
CA ILE A 73 21.82 2.72 3.38
C ILE A 73 20.31 2.73 3.66
N MET A 74 19.56 1.77 3.12
CA MET A 74 18.12 1.67 3.37
C MET A 74 17.83 1.40 4.85
N THR A 75 18.64 0.59 5.52
CA THR A 75 18.52 0.36 6.96
C THR A 75 18.71 1.65 7.76
N PHE A 76 19.73 2.42 7.43
CA PHE A 76 19.96 3.72 8.06
C PHE A 76 18.79 4.68 7.81
N VAL A 77 18.34 4.84 6.56
CA VAL A 77 17.23 5.73 6.22
C VAL A 77 15.93 5.30 6.90
N ALA A 78 15.57 4.02 6.82
CA ALA A 78 14.30 3.53 7.35
C ALA A 78 14.26 3.52 8.89
N LEU A 79 15.32 3.03 9.55
CA LEU A 79 15.32 2.81 10.99
C LEU A 79 15.86 4.00 11.79
N VAL A 80 16.83 4.75 11.27
CA VAL A 80 17.45 5.88 12.00
C VAL A 80 16.73 7.20 11.66
N ILE A 81 16.57 7.51 10.36
CA ILE A 81 15.96 8.78 9.92
C ILE A 81 14.44 8.71 10.06
N LYS A 82 13.79 7.75 9.40
CA LYS A 82 12.32 7.65 9.35
C LYS A 82 11.73 6.92 10.57
N LYS A 83 12.53 6.18 11.33
CA LYS A 83 12.12 5.38 12.50
C LYS A 83 10.91 4.48 12.20
N ASN A 84 10.85 3.94 10.99
CA ASN A 84 9.74 3.15 10.49
C ASN A 84 10.18 1.72 10.13
N MET A 85 9.84 0.78 11.01
CA MET A 85 10.11 -0.65 10.82
C MET A 85 9.44 -1.19 9.54
N HIS A 86 8.19 -0.79 9.30
CA HIS A 86 7.43 -1.25 8.16
C HIS A 86 8.10 -0.86 6.83
N ASP A 87 8.65 0.35 6.77
CA ASP A 87 9.44 0.81 5.64
C ASP A 87 10.70 -0.01 5.41
N TRP A 88 11.46 -0.29 6.48
CA TRP A 88 12.65 -1.13 6.36
C TRP A 88 12.33 -2.52 5.81
N HIS A 89 11.25 -3.13 6.29
CA HIS A 89 10.82 -4.45 5.84
C HIS A 89 10.47 -4.44 4.35
N HIS A 90 9.68 -3.46 3.90
CA HIS A 90 9.27 -3.33 2.50
C HIS A 90 10.47 -2.99 1.59
N ALA A 91 11.38 -2.14 2.03
CA ALA A 91 12.62 -1.84 1.32
C ALA A 91 13.50 -3.10 1.17
N SER A 92 13.66 -3.87 2.25
CA SER A 92 14.47 -5.11 2.24
C SER A 92 13.86 -6.17 1.34
N LEU A 93 12.55 -6.37 1.43
CA LEU A 93 11.83 -7.35 0.62
C LEU A 93 11.80 -6.92 -0.86
N GLY A 94 11.63 -5.63 -1.15
CA GLY A 94 11.69 -5.09 -2.51
C GLY A 94 13.06 -5.25 -3.15
N LEU A 95 14.15 -4.94 -2.43
CA LEU A 95 15.52 -5.16 -2.90
C LEU A 95 15.75 -6.64 -3.22
N LEU A 96 15.39 -7.53 -2.30
CA LEU A 96 15.58 -8.97 -2.49
C LEU A 96 14.74 -9.49 -3.67
N THR A 97 13.49 -9.07 -3.79
CA THR A 97 12.61 -9.44 -4.90
C THR A 97 13.21 -9.00 -6.23
N GLY A 98 13.67 -7.75 -6.34
CA GLY A 98 14.31 -7.24 -7.55
C GLY A 98 15.56 -8.03 -7.93
N LEU A 99 16.46 -8.26 -6.98
CA LEU A 99 17.70 -9.03 -7.20
C LEU A 99 17.42 -10.48 -7.61
N THR A 100 16.52 -11.16 -6.92
CA THR A 100 16.22 -12.59 -7.18
C THR A 100 15.54 -12.80 -8.53
N LEU A 101 14.60 -11.92 -8.91
CA LEU A 101 14.02 -11.90 -10.26
C LEU A 101 15.09 -11.68 -11.32
N THR A 102 15.98 -10.70 -11.11
CA THR A 102 17.06 -10.42 -12.07
C THR A 102 18.05 -11.56 -12.21
N LEU A 103 18.44 -12.21 -11.11
CA LEU A 103 19.31 -13.39 -11.13
C LEU A 103 18.68 -14.52 -11.92
N MET A 104 17.40 -14.82 -11.67
CA MET A 104 16.66 -15.87 -12.37
C MET A 104 16.60 -15.61 -13.87
N VAL A 105 16.14 -14.42 -14.27
CA VAL A 105 16.03 -14.05 -15.70
C VAL A 105 17.41 -14.10 -16.35
N THR A 106 18.44 -13.54 -15.70
CA THR A 106 19.78 -13.54 -16.27
C THR A 106 20.34 -14.96 -16.47
N ALA A 107 20.13 -15.86 -15.50
CA ALA A 107 20.60 -17.25 -15.61
C ALA A 107 19.92 -18.02 -16.75
N VAL A 108 18.60 -17.86 -16.88
CA VAL A 108 17.84 -18.48 -17.98
C VAL A 108 18.39 -18.03 -19.34
N PHE A 109 18.57 -16.73 -19.54
CA PHE A 109 19.12 -16.20 -20.80
C PHE A 109 20.57 -16.65 -21.06
N LYS A 110 21.43 -16.65 -20.02
CA LYS A 110 22.81 -17.12 -20.15
C LYS A 110 22.91 -18.54 -20.67
N ASN A 111 22.10 -19.44 -20.12
CA ASN A 111 22.14 -20.85 -20.50
C ASN A 111 21.44 -21.10 -21.84
N THR A 112 20.37 -20.38 -22.14
CA THR A 112 19.59 -20.62 -23.37
C THR A 112 20.18 -19.96 -24.61
N VAL A 113 20.76 -18.76 -24.48
CA VAL A 113 21.32 -18.03 -25.62
C VAL A 113 22.70 -18.55 -26.00
N GLY A 114 23.52 -18.94 -25.01
CA GLY A 114 24.77 -19.65 -25.30
C GLY A 114 25.78 -18.86 -26.12
N ARG A 115 25.79 -17.53 -25.98
CA ARG A 115 26.62 -16.65 -26.80
C ARG A 115 28.09 -16.69 -26.32
N PRO A 116 29.07 -16.92 -27.22
CA PRO A 116 30.49 -16.78 -26.90
C PRO A 116 30.83 -15.38 -26.37
N ARG A 117 31.68 -15.32 -25.35
CA ARG A 117 32.24 -14.07 -24.81
C ARG A 117 33.27 -13.45 -25.75
N PRO A 118 33.59 -12.15 -25.60
CA PRO A 118 34.64 -11.52 -26.38
C PRO A 118 36.03 -12.14 -26.19
N ASP A 119 36.26 -12.83 -25.07
CA ASP A 119 37.50 -13.55 -24.76
C ASP A 119 37.42 -15.07 -25.05
N PHE A 120 36.46 -15.51 -25.87
CA PHE A 120 36.15 -16.93 -26.03
C PHE A 120 37.27 -17.73 -26.70
N ILE A 121 37.91 -17.21 -27.75
CA ILE A 121 38.98 -17.95 -28.47
C ILE A 121 40.18 -18.20 -27.55
N ASP A 122 40.54 -17.23 -26.70
CA ASP A 122 41.63 -17.39 -25.74
C ASP A 122 41.29 -18.41 -24.62
N ARG A 123 40.00 -18.56 -24.27
CA ARG A 123 39.54 -19.66 -23.39
C ARG A 123 39.57 -21.01 -24.08
N CYS A 124 39.18 -21.04 -25.35
CA CYS A 124 39.02 -22.25 -26.15
C CYS A 124 40.36 -22.92 -26.45
N GLN A 125 41.40 -22.12 -26.74
CA GLN A 125 42.71 -22.60 -27.21
C GLN A 125 42.53 -23.62 -28.35
N PRO A 126 42.17 -23.16 -29.57
CA PRO A 126 41.85 -24.06 -30.67
C PRO A 126 43.01 -25.03 -30.98
N ILE A 127 42.68 -26.24 -31.43
CA ILE A 127 43.68 -27.24 -31.86
C ILE A 127 44.59 -26.63 -32.95
N ALA A 128 45.88 -26.97 -32.93
CA ALA A 128 46.83 -26.48 -33.92
C ALA A 128 46.36 -26.79 -35.35
N GLY A 129 46.28 -25.75 -36.19
CA GLY A 129 45.77 -25.86 -37.56
C GLY A 129 44.24 -25.89 -37.69
N ALA A 130 43.49 -25.64 -36.62
CA ALA A 130 42.04 -25.49 -36.70
C ALA A 130 41.68 -24.34 -37.65
N ALA A 131 40.75 -24.62 -38.57
CA ALA A 131 40.21 -23.67 -39.52
C ALA A 131 38.70 -23.87 -39.63
N ASP A 132 37.98 -22.80 -39.95
CA ASP A 132 36.54 -22.88 -40.13
C ASP A 132 36.18 -23.80 -41.32
N PRO A 133 35.08 -24.57 -41.23
CA PRO A 133 34.65 -25.43 -42.32
C PRO A 133 34.38 -24.64 -43.61
N PRO A 134 34.68 -25.20 -44.80
CA PRO A 134 34.53 -24.50 -46.08
C PRO A 134 33.08 -24.16 -46.43
N VAL A 135 32.12 -24.86 -45.81
CA VAL A 135 30.68 -24.63 -46.00
C VAL A 135 30.16 -23.87 -44.78
N TYR A 136 29.64 -22.66 -45.00
CA TYR A 136 29.14 -21.71 -44.00
C TYR A 136 30.15 -21.09 -43.02
N GLY A 137 31.38 -21.61 -42.91
CA GLY A 137 32.45 -20.95 -42.14
C GLY A 137 32.23 -20.94 -40.62
N LEU A 138 31.54 -21.94 -40.06
CA LEU A 138 31.23 -22.00 -38.63
C LEU A 138 31.81 -23.26 -37.96
N SER A 139 32.69 -23.04 -36.99
CA SER A 139 33.21 -24.03 -36.06
C SER A 139 32.30 -24.23 -34.84
N ASN A 140 32.57 -25.27 -34.06
CA ASN A 140 31.87 -25.58 -32.82
C ASN A 140 32.86 -25.87 -31.68
N SER A 141 32.37 -26.07 -30.47
CA SER A 141 33.22 -26.25 -29.27
C SER A 141 34.17 -27.45 -29.31
N SER A 142 34.02 -28.40 -30.25
CA SER A 142 34.95 -29.53 -30.39
C SER A 142 36.36 -29.13 -30.86
N VAL A 143 36.52 -27.94 -31.45
CA VAL A 143 37.85 -27.44 -31.88
C VAL A 143 38.70 -26.94 -30.71
N CYS A 144 38.12 -26.80 -29.51
CA CYS A 144 38.80 -26.30 -28.32
C CYS A 144 39.61 -27.41 -27.63
N THR A 145 40.86 -27.11 -27.26
CA THR A 145 41.68 -28.04 -26.47
C THR A 145 41.40 -27.94 -24.97
N ARG A 146 40.97 -26.75 -24.50
CA ARG A 146 40.71 -26.47 -23.10
C ARG A 146 39.21 -26.47 -22.82
N THR A 147 38.76 -27.25 -21.83
CA THR A 147 37.33 -27.44 -21.52
C THR A 147 36.86 -26.79 -20.21
N ASP A 148 37.76 -26.57 -19.25
CA ASP A 148 37.43 -26.04 -17.91
C ASP A 148 36.85 -24.61 -17.92
N LEU A 149 37.15 -23.83 -18.97
CA LEU A 149 36.67 -22.44 -19.11
C LEU A 149 35.54 -22.27 -20.12
N LEU A 150 35.15 -23.33 -20.85
CA LEU A 150 34.16 -23.24 -21.93
C LEU A 150 32.75 -22.97 -21.41
N HIS A 151 32.40 -23.60 -20.28
CA HIS A 151 31.09 -23.43 -19.66
C HIS A 151 30.80 -21.95 -19.32
N ASP A 152 31.79 -21.21 -18.80
CA ASP A 152 31.66 -19.76 -18.61
C ASP A 152 31.80 -18.98 -19.93
N GLY A 153 32.62 -19.49 -20.87
CA GLY A 153 32.86 -18.89 -22.18
C GLY A 153 31.59 -18.69 -23.03
N PHE A 154 30.59 -19.56 -22.91
CA PHE A 154 29.31 -19.45 -23.63
C PHE A 154 28.23 -18.62 -22.90
N LYS A 155 28.54 -18.05 -21.73
CA LYS A 155 27.57 -17.30 -20.90
C LYS A 155 27.71 -15.77 -21.05
N SER A 156 27.84 -15.28 -22.29
CA SER A 156 27.99 -13.83 -22.54
C SER A 156 26.68 -13.05 -22.40
N PHE A 157 25.56 -13.51 -22.96
CA PHE A 157 24.29 -12.78 -22.94
C PHE A 157 23.30 -13.42 -21.96
N LEU A 158 22.73 -12.74 -20.96
CA LEU A 158 22.89 -11.34 -20.54
C LEU A 158 24.08 -11.15 -19.58
N SER A 159 24.63 -9.93 -19.48
CA SER A 159 25.68 -9.65 -18.50
C SER A 159 25.14 -9.66 -17.06
N GLY A 160 25.64 -10.61 -16.25
CA GLY A 160 25.24 -10.77 -14.84
C GLY A 160 25.69 -9.63 -13.92
N HIS A 161 26.88 -9.07 -14.13
CA HIS A 161 27.34 -7.92 -13.35
C HIS A 161 26.49 -6.69 -13.66
N ALA A 162 26.21 -6.45 -14.94
CA ALA A 162 25.39 -5.30 -15.35
C ALA A 162 23.95 -5.42 -14.83
N SER A 163 23.30 -6.58 -15.03
CA SER A 163 21.92 -6.77 -14.60
C SER A 163 21.76 -6.69 -13.09
N THR A 164 22.60 -7.37 -12.32
CA THR A 164 22.54 -7.32 -10.85
C THR A 164 22.89 -5.93 -10.28
N SER A 165 23.80 -5.20 -10.92
CA SER A 165 24.14 -3.83 -10.52
C SER A 165 22.98 -2.87 -10.70
N PHE A 166 22.33 -2.90 -11.87
CA PHE A 166 21.14 -2.08 -12.12
C PHE A 166 19.92 -2.54 -11.31
N ALA A 167 19.85 -3.81 -10.92
CA ALA A 167 18.81 -4.28 -10.01
C ALA A 167 19.00 -3.73 -8.58
N GLY A 168 20.17 -3.93 -7.98
CA GLY A 168 20.43 -3.50 -6.60
C GLY A 168 20.52 -1.98 -6.45
N MET A 169 21.35 -1.34 -7.27
CA MET A 169 21.56 0.11 -7.21
C MET A 169 20.43 0.90 -7.86
N GLY A 170 19.75 0.33 -8.86
CA GLY A 170 18.51 0.89 -9.39
C GLY A 170 17.42 0.92 -8.33
N PHE A 171 17.29 -0.15 -7.52
CA PHE A 171 16.33 -0.17 -6.43
C PHE A 171 16.67 0.88 -5.38
N LEU A 172 17.95 1.00 -5.01
CA LEU A 172 18.41 2.04 -4.09
C LEU A 172 18.10 3.45 -4.63
N SER A 173 18.37 3.69 -5.91
CA SER A 173 18.06 4.96 -6.58
C SER A 173 16.55 5.28 -6.49
N LEU A 174 15.69 4.33 -6.84
CA LEU A 174 14.22 4.50 -6.75
C LEU A 174 13.75 4.73 -5.31
N TYR A 175 14.28 3.96 -4.36
CA TYR A 175 14.00 4.11 -2.94
C TYR A 175 14.36 5.52 -2.44
N LEU A 176 15.58 5.99 -2.71
CA LEU A 176 16.02 7.33 -2.33
C LEU A 176 15.18 8.42 -3.02
N ALA A 177 14.79 8.21 -4.28
CA ALA A 177 13.93 9.13 -5.01
C ALA A 177 12.56 9.32 -4.34
N GLY A 178 11.96 8.24 -3.86
CA GLY A 178 10.73 8.28 -3.08
C GLY A 178 10.93 8.99 -1.74
N LYS A 179 12.01 8.68 -1.00
CA LYS A 179 12.27 9.30 0.32
C LYS A 179 12.56 10.79 0.29
N LEU A 180 13.19 11.26 -0.78
CA LEU A 180 13.52 12.66 -0.97
C LEU A 180 12.42 13.44 -1.69
N HIS A 181 11.35 12.77 -2.14
CA HIS A 181 10.32 13.34 -3.00
C HIS A 181 10.93 14.16 -4.15
N VAL A 182 11.71 13.50 -5.02
CA VAL A 182 12.42 14.17 -6.13
C VAL A 182 11.45 14.92 -7.04
N PHE A 183 10.26 14.37 -7.26
CA PHE A 183 9.25 14.91 -8.16
C PHE A 183 8.17 15.73 -7.44
N ASP A 184 8.48 16.33 -6.28
CA ASP A 184 7.59 17.23 -5.53
C ASP A 184 7.41 18.62 -6.14
N GLN A 185 7.92 18.83 -7.36
CA GLN A 185 7.89 20.09 -8.10
C GLN A 185 8.62 21.27 -7.41
N LYS A 186 9.43 21.01 -6.36
CA LYS A 186 10.19 22.06 -5.66
C LYS A 186 11.58 22.33 -6.22
N GLY A 187 12.10 21.45 -7.08
CA GLY A 187 13.30 21.72 -7.88
C GLY A 187 14.65 21.69 -7.12
N TYR A 188 14.76 20.96 -6.01
CA TYR A 188 16.04 20.88 -5.26
C TYR A 188 17.10 20.02 -5.95
N THR A 189 18.15 20.64 -6.48
CA THR A 189 19.21 19.98 -7.28
C THR A 189 19.93 18.85 -6.55
N TYR A 190 20.22 19.00 -5.25
CA TYR A 190 20.95 17.98 -4.47
C TYR A 190 20.22 16.62 -4.46
N LYS A 191 18.89 16.61 -4.51
CA LYS A 191 18.09 15.38 -4.56
C LYS A 191 18.44 14.56 -5.81
N GLY A 192 18.64 15.24 -6.95
CA GLY A 192 19.05 14.61 -8.20
C GLY A 192 20.42 13.93 -8.10
N PHE A 193 21.42 14.63 -7.54
CA PHE A 193 22.76 14.05 -7.36
C PHE A 193 22.76 12.82 -6.44
N VAL A 194 22.04 12.88 -5.32
CA VAL A 194 21.93 11.74 -4.38
C VAL A 194 21.29 10.54 -5.07
N VAL A 195 20.22 10.76 -5.84
CA VAL A 195 19.45 9.70 -6.50
C VAL A 195 20.17 9.11 -7.71
N VAL A 196 20.92 9.91 -8.47
CA VAL A 196 21.68 9.43 -9.64
C VAL A 196 22.97 8.70 -9.23
N SER A 197 23.54 9.01 -8.06
CA SER A 197 24.82 8.41 -7.63
C SER A 197 24.86 6.87 -7.63
N PRO A 198 23.83 6.11 -7.18
CA PRO A 198 23.85 4.66 -7.25
C PRO A 198 23.85 4.15 -8.70
N LEU A 199 23.15 4.83 -9.61
CA LEU A 199 23.12 4.47 -11.03
C LEU A 199 24.48 4.69 -11.70
N VAL A 200 25.21 5.76 -11.33
CA VAL A 200 26.59 5.96 -11.79
C VAL A 200 27.48 4.81 -11.35
N ILE A 201 27.37 4.35 -10.10
CA ILE A 201 28.12 3.18 -9.62
C ILE A 201 27.76 1.93 -10.42
N ALA A 202 26.48 1.70 -10.71
CA ALA A 202 26.07 0.56 -11.54
C ALA A 202 26.62 0.63 -12.97
N ILE A 203 26.66 1.83 -13.56
CA ILE A 203 27.27 2.07 -14.88
C ILE A 203 28.76 1.73 -14.85
N LEU A 204 29.49 2.15 -13.82
CA LEU A 204 30.93 1.85 -13.71
C LEU A 204 31.19 0.34 -13.58
N ILE A 205 30.37 -0.39 -12.82
CA ILE A 205 30.46 -1.87 -12.75
C ILE A 205 30.13 -2.48 -14.12
N ALA A 206 29.11 -1.99 -14.80
CA ALA A 206 28.71 -2.46 -16.13
C ALA A 206 29.82 -2.24 -17.17
N ILE A 207 30.45 -1.06 -17.20
CA ILE A 207 31.56 -0.72 -18.10
C ILE A 207 32.79 -1.60 -17.81
N SER A 208 33.07 -1.93 -16.55
CA SER A 208 34.20 -2.82 -16.23
C SER A 208 34.15 -4.16 -16.97
N ARG A 209 32.96 -4.61 -17.40
CA ARG A 209 32.78 -5.87 -18.16
C ARG A 209 33.20 -5.77 -19.62
N THR A 210 33.11 -4.60 -20.22
CA THR A 210 33.65 -4.37 -21.57
C THR A 210 35.16 -4.16 -21.50
N GLU A 211 35.66 -3.51 -20.44
CA GLU A 211 37.10 -3.33 -20.21
C GLU A 211 37.84 -4.65 -19.89
N ASP A 212 37.16 -5.60 -19.26
CA ASP A 212 37.67 -6.97 -19.00
C ASP A 212 37.43 -7.92 -20.18
N TYR A 213 36.86 -7.45 -21.31
CA TYR A 213 36.48 -8.25 -22.48
C TYR A 213 35.59 -9.46 -22.15
N ARG A 214 34.81 -9.39 -21.07
CA ARG A 214 33.94 -10.47 -20.61
C ARG A 214 32.58 -10.44 -21.28
N HIS A 215 32.16 -9.29 -21.77
CA HIS A 215 30.85 -9.08 -22.36
C HIS A 215 30.95 -8.05 -23.48
N HIS A 216 30.13 -8.23 -24.51
CA HIS A 216 29.95 -7.20 -25.52
C HIS A 216 29.08 -6.07 -24.96
N TRP A 217 29.17 -4.87 -25.54
CA TRP A 217 28.42 -3.71 -25.08
C TRP A 217 26.90 -3.93 -25.08
N HIS A 218 26.34 -4.68 -26.04
CA HIS A 218 24.91 -4.98 -26.09
C HIS A 218 24.48 -5.97 -24.99
N ASP A 219 25.36 -6.89 -24.57
CA ASP A 219 25.09 -7.81 -23.46
C ASP A 219 24.99 -7.03 -22.14
N VAL A 220 25.84 -6.00 -22.01
CA VAL A 220 25.89 -5.06 -20.89
C VAL A 220 24.67 -4.14 -20.89
N PHE A 221 24.33 -3.54 -22.03
CA PHE A 221 23.16 -2.67 -22.18
C PHE A 221 21.86 -3.40 -21.89
N ALA A 222 21.64 -4.56 -22.52
CA ALA A 222 20.45 -5.37 -22.30
C ALA A 222 20.38 -5.87 -20.85
N GLY A 223 21.50 -6.29 -20.26
CA GLY A 223 21.58 -6.65 -18.85
C GLY A 223 21.16 -5.50 -17.94
N SER A 224 21.71 -4.30 -18.17
CA SER A 224 21.39 -3.09 -17.41
C SER A 224 19.91 -2.72 -17.49
N LEU A 225 19.32 -2.78 -18.70
CA LEU A 225 17.90 -2.50 -18.92
C LEU A 225 17.01 -3.50 -18.18
N VAL A 226 17.28 -4.81 -18.31
CA VAL A 226 16.53 -5.87 -17.61
C VAL A 226 16.63 -5.70 -16.10
N GLY A 227 17.83 -5.44 -15.57
CA GLY A 227 18.04 -5.20 -14.15
C GLY A 227 17.22 -4.01 -13.62
N PHE A 228 17.26 -2.88 -14.33
CA PHE A 228 16.53 -1.68 -13.93
C PHE A 228 15.00 -1.89 -14.02
N LEU A 229 14.50 -2.53 -15.08
CA LEU A 229 13.06 -2.78 -15.24
C LEU A 229 12.50 -3.71 -14.16
N LEU A 230 13.24 -4.76 -13.80
CA LEU A 230 12.83 -5.68 -12.73
C LEU A 230 12.92 -5.02 -11.36
N SER A 231 13.93 -4.17 -11.13
CA SER A 231 13.98 -3.34 -9.93
C SER A 231 12.84 -2.34 -9.86
N TYR A 232 12.46 -1.72 -10.98
CA TYR A 232 11.35 -0.79 -11.06
C TYR A 232 10.03 -1.50 -10.74
N PHE A 233 9.81 -2.68 -11.33
CA PHE A 233 8.69 -3.56 -10.98
C PHE A 233 8.67 -3.90 -9.48
N ALA A 234 9.81 -4.33 -8.92
CA ALA A 234 9.91 -4.68 -7.51
C ALA A 234 9.67 -3.47 -6.57
N TYR A 235 10.12 -2.28 -6.94
CA TYR A 235 9.83 -1.04 -6.20
C TYR A 235 8.32 -0.79 -6.15
N HIS A 236 7.64 -0.87 -7.29
CA HIS A 236 6.20 -0.63 -7.40
C HIS A 236 5.32 -1.70 -6.75
N GLN A 237 5.87 -2.86 -6.40
CA GLN A 237 5.15 -3.85 -5.62
C GLN A 237 4.94 -3.41 -4.16
N TYR A 238 5.81 -2.53 -3.66
CA TYR A 238 5.85 -2.13 -2.24
C TYR A 238 5.68 -0.62 -2.01
N TYR A 239 5.89 0.20 -3.04
CA TYR A 239 5.83 1.66 -2.97
C TYR A 239 4.96 2.27 -4.09
N PRO A 240 4.31 3.41 -3.82
CA PRO A 240 3.54 4.14 -4.83
C PRO A 240 4.45 4.85 -5.84
N SER A 241 3.82 5.46 -6.86
CA SER A 241 4.52 6.27 -7.86
C SER A 241 5.42 7.34 -7.23
N LEU A 242 6.59 7.56 -7.84
CA LEU A 242 7.55 8.59 -7.42
C LEU A 242 6.99 10.01 -7.51
N GLN A 243 5.95 10.22 -8.32
CA GLN A 243 5.22 11.50 -8.41
C GLN A 243 4.16 11.67 -7.31
N SER A 244 3.84 10.60 -6.58
CA SER A 244 2.85 10.67 -5.50
C SER A 244 3.38 11.48 -4.32
N ALA A 245 2.51 12.26 -3.70
CA ALA A 245 2.80 12.98 -2.46
C ALA A 245 3.19 12.04 -1.30
N ILE A 246 2.82 10.76 -1.38
CA ILE A 246 3.15 9.71 -0.40
C ILE A 246 4.23 8.75 -0.90
N SER A 247 5.04 9.16 -1.89
CA SER A 247 6.16 8.36 -2.45
C SER A 247 7.19 7.92 -1.41
N ASP A 248 7.25 8.58 -0.24
CA ASP A 248 8.13 8.19 0.86
C ASP A 248 7.54 7.11 1.76
N LYS A 249 6.29 6.67 1.55
CA LYS A 249 5.62 5.66 2.39
C LYS A 249 5.37 4.37 1.61
N PRO A 250 5.69 3.20 2.17
CA PRO A 250 5.29 1.92 1.58
C PRO A 250 3.76 1.74 1.64
N PHE A 251 3.22 0.86 0.80
CA PHE A 251 1.82 0.44 0.87
C PHE A 251 1.46 -0.20 2.22
N THR A 252 0.18 -0.23 2.57
CA THR A 252 -0.29 -0.84 3.83
C THR A 252 -0.12 -2.36 3.84
N ILE A 253 0.02 -2.95 5.03
CA ILE A 253 0.19 -4.40 5.22
C ILE A 253 -0.95 -5.16 4.53
N ARG A 254 -0.60 -6.22 3.78
CA ARG A 254 -1.54 -7.23 3.28
C ARG A 254 -2.14 -7.99 4.47
N LEU A 255 -3.20 -7.46 5.07
CA LEU A 255 -3.93 -8.19 6.09
C LEU A 255 -4.61 -9.38 5.42
N ILE A 256 -4.20 -10.60 5.80
CA ILE A 256 -5.11 -11.74 5.73
C ILE A 256 -6.29 -11.29 6.59
N LYS A 257 -7.47 -11.08 5.98
CA LYS A 257 -8.71 -10.98 6.75
C LYS A 257 -8.77 -12.25 7.60
N SER A 258 -8.34 -12.19 8.85
CA SER A 258 -8.71 -13.22 9.81
C SER A 258 -10.22 -13.25 9.73
N LYS A 259 -10.80 -14.44 9.50
CA LYS A 259 -12.25 -14.62 9.68
C LYS A 259 -12.61 -13.85 10.94
N PRO A 260 -13.57 -12.90 10.88
CA PRO A 260 -13.89 -12.10 12.05
C PRO A 260 -14.07 -13.07 13.20
N GLU A 261 -13.36 -12.82 14.31
CA GLU A 261 -13.32 -13.73 15.46
C GLU A 261 -14.73 -14.00 15.99
N TYR A 262 -15.67 -13.13 15.61
CA TYR A 262 -17.09 -13.16 15.87
C TYR A 262 -17.86 -13.42 14.58
N LYS A 263 -18.63 -14.50 14.54
CA LYS A 263 -19.66 -14.73 13.51
C LYS A 263 -21.02 -14.37 14.11
N ALA A 264 -21.65 -13.33 13.58
CA ALA A 264 -23.05 -13.08 13.82
C ALA A 264 -23.87 -13.87 12.78
N LYS A 265 -24.66 -14.84 13.25
CA LYS A 265 -25.63 -15.58 12.44
C LYS A 265 -27.01 -15.02 12.74
N PHE A 266 -27.71 -14.63 11.69
CA PHE A 266 -29.06 -14.10 11.76
C PHE A 266 -30.02 -15.15 11.22
N THR A 267 -30.92 -15.62 12.07
CA THR A 267 -31.87 -16.66 11.70
C THR A 267 -33.29 -16.15 11.96
N PHE A 268 -34.17 -16.34 10.98
CA PHE A 268 -35.59 -16.01 11.11
C PHE A 268 -36.34 -17.32 11.37
N SER A 269 -36.90 -17.49 12.57
CA SER A 269 -37.84 -18.57 12.87
C SER A 269 -39.25 -18.00 12.69
N ASP A 270 -39.74 -18.05 11.45
CA ASP A 270 -40.96 -17.41 10.99
C ASP A 270 -40.98 -15.87 11.11
N SER A 271 -41.90 -15.23 10.39
CA SER A 271 -42.04 -13.78 10.18
C SER A 271 -42.23 -12.92 11.45
N SER A 272 -42.13 -13.51 12.63
CA SER A 272 -42.36 -12.88 13.94
C SER A 272 -41.17 -12.96 14.91
N LYS A 273 -40.11 -13.74 14.62
CA LYS A 273 -38.96 -13.90 15.52
C LYS A 273 -37.62 -13.78 14.79
N PHE A 274 -36.75 -12.96 15.36
CA PHE A 274 -35.39 -12.73 14.88
C PHE A 274 -34.40 -13.20 15.94
N GLU A 275 -33.55 -14.15 15.57
CA GLU A 275 -32.50 -14.68 16.44
C GLU A 275 -31.14 -14.19 15.97
N ILE A 276 -30.36 -13.65 16.90
CA ILE A 276 -28.98 -13.24 16.68
C ILE A 276 -28.08 -14.12 17.53
N THR A 277 -27.30 -14.97 16.88
CA THR A 277 -26.27 -15.76 17.54
C THR A 277 -24.91 -15.17 17.21
N ILE A 278 -24.20 -14.63 18.20
CA ILE A 278 -22.82 -14.17 18.06
C ILE A 278 -21.91 -15.24 18.65
N ALA A 279 -21.15 -15.92 17.80
CA ALA A 279 -20.21 -16.96 18.22
C ALA A 279 -18.76 -16.51 18.07
N LYS A 280 -17.92 -16.85 19.05
CA LYS A 280 -16.46 -16.72 19.00
C LYS A 280 -15.82 -18.11 18.98
N GLY A 281 -15.40 -18.57 17.80
CA GLY A 281 -15.03 -19.98 17.59
C GLY A 281 -16.25 -20.91 17.75
N ASP A 282 -16.12 -21.96 18.57
CA ASP A 282 -17.22 -22.90 18.89
C ASP A 282 -18.05 -22.46 20.11
N LYS A 283 -17.74 -21.32 20.72
CA LYS A 283 -18.49 -20.78 21.86
C LYS A 283 -19.47 -19.70 21.42
N THR A 284 -20.76 -19.92 21.66
CA THR A 284 -21.79 -18.88 21.56
C THR A 284 -21.61 -17.87 22.70
N LEU A 285 -21.41 -16.60 22.36
CA LEU A 285 -21.23 -15.51 23.31
C LEU A 285 -22.50 -14.73 23.56
N VAL A 286 -23.34 -14.58 22.53
CA VAL A 286 -24.65 -13.95 22.63
C VAL A 286 -25.62 -14.82 21.86
N ASP A 287 -26.69 -15.23 22.53
CA ASP A 287 -27.85 -15.85 21.91
C ASP A 287 -29.05 -15.02 22.36
N ASP A 288 -29.50 -14.11 21.49
CA ASP A 288 -30.58 -13.19 21.78
C ASP A 288 -31.71 -13.42 20.78
N SER A 289 -32.92 -13.56 21.30
CA SER A 289 -34.13 -13.77 20.51
C SER A 289 -35.06 -12.60 20.75
N LYS A 290 -35.35 -11.84 19.69
CA LYS A 290 -36.32 -10.75 19.75
C LYS A 290 -37.59 -11.16 19.02
N THR A 291 -38.67 -11.25 19.80
CA THR A 291 -40.03 -11.33 19.26
C THR A 291 -40.38 -9.95 18.71
N LEU A 292 -40.71 -9.89 17.41
CA LEU A 292 -41.21 -8.67 16.78
C LEU A 292 -42.57 -8.36 17.41
N LEU A 293 -42.63 -7.31 18.24
CA LEU A 293 -43.90 -6.89 18.83
C LEU A 293 -44.83 -6.37 17.72
N PRO A 294 -46.15 -6.62 17.82
CA PRO A 294 -47.14 -5.98 16.95
C PRO A 294 -47.04 -4.47 17.11
N ALA A 295 -47.28 -3.73 16.02
CA ALA A 295 -47.43 -2.29 16.09
C ALA A 295 -48.61 -1.96 17.01
N ASP A 296 -48.33 -1.49 18.23
CA ASP A 296 -48.85 -0.27 18.84
C ASP A 296 -48.65 -0.25 20.37
N ASP A 297 -48.58 0.97 20.90
CA ASP A 297 -48.67 1.41 22.30
C ASP A 297 -47.48 1.32 23.29
N VAL A 298 -46.86 2.49 23.48
CA VAL A 298 -46.48 3.20 24.73
C VAL A 298 -46.01 2.40 25.96
N SER A 299 -44.78 2.67 26.43
CA SER A 299 -44.48 3.27 27.77
C SER A 299 -43.00 3.10 28.19
N ILE A 300 -42.55 4.02 29.05
CA ILE A 300 -41.18 4.37 29.42
C ILE A 300 -40.72 3.54 30.63
N GLU A 301 -39.45 3.11 30.66
CA GLU A 301 -38.48 3.34 31.76
C GLU A 301 -37.18 2.56 31.51
N THR A 302 -36.04 3.26 31.53
CA THR A 302 -34.70 2.64 31.61
C THR A 302 -33.93 3.27 32.76
N SER A 303 -33.67 2.46 33.78
CA SER A 303 -32.61 2.66 34.75
C SER A 303 -31.28 2.23 34.12
N GLY A 304 -30.25 3.04 34.34
CA GLY A 304 -28.96 2.90 33.68
C GLY A 304 -28.01 1.89 34.32
N THR A 305 -26.92 1.61 33.60
CA THR A 305 -25.49 1.70 33.97
C THR A 305 -24.69 0.81 32.99
N THR A 306 -23.94 1.42 32.06
CA THR A 306 -22.45 1.46 32.02
C THR A 306 -21.79 0.08 32.14
N ASP A 307 -20.97 -0.39 31.19
CA ASP A 307 -19.66 0.20 30.89
C ASP A 307 -19.08 -0.11 29.49
N GLN A 308 -18.17 0.79 29.09
CA GLN A 308 -17.41 0.95 27.83
C GLN A 308 -16.30 -0.13 27.67
N GLN A 309 -15.96 -0.68 26.48
CA GLN A 309 -15.09 -0.21 25.36
C GLN A 309 -14.17 -1.41 24.94
N PRO A 310 -13.40 -1.40 23.81
CA PRO A 310 -13.45 -0.59 22.59
C PRO A 310 -13.49 -1.44 21.28
N VAL A 311 -13.81 -0.82 20.13
CA VAL A 311 -13.89 -1.44 18.79
C VAL A 311 -12.98 -0.68 17.80
N ASP A 312 -12.27 -1.43 16.95
CA ASP A 312 -11.20 -1.00 16.01
C ASP A 312 -11.73 -0.84 14.56
N ASP A 313 -11.29 0.24 13.89
CA ASP A 313 -11.72 0.72 12.56
C ASP A 313 -10.80 0.22 11.43
N SER A 314 -11.37 -0.33 10.35
CA SER A 314 -10.64 -0.80 9.15
C SER A 314 -10.91 0.08 7.91
N ILE A 315 -9.85 0.61 7.28
CA ILE A 315 -9.88 1.44 6.06
C ILE A 315 -9.94 0.55 4.81
N VAL A 316 -11.09 0.57 4.13
CA VAL A 316 -11.31 0.12 2.74
C VAL A 316 -10.95 1.28 1.78
N SER A 317 -10.63 0.98 0.52
CA SER A 317 -10.18 1.95 -0.49
C SER A 317 -11.18 3.10 -0.63
N ILE A 318 -10.76 4.32 -0.26
CA ILE A 318 -11.53 5.56 -0.41
C ILE A 318 -12.13 5.69 -1.83
N SER A 319 -11.52 5.16 -2.90
CA SER A 319 -12.04 5.32 -4.27
C SER A 319 -13.34 4.56 -4.55
N ASP A 320 -13.46 3.33 -4.08
CA ASP A 320 -14.59 2.45 -4.42
C ASP A 320 -15.79 2.77 -3.52
N ASP A 321 -15.50 3.12 -2.28
CA ASP A 321 -16.49 3.53 -1.31
C ASP A 321 -17.13 4.86 -1.69
N LEU A 322 -16.38 5.84 -2.22
CA LEU A 322 -16.97 7.12 -2.64
C LEU A 322 -17.97 6.97 -3.79
N LEU A 323 -17.69 6.09 -4.76
CA LEU A 323 -18.62 5.76 -5.84
C LEU A 323 -19.89 5.10 -5.28
N ALA A 324 -19.72 4.15 -4.36
CA ALA A 324 -20.86 3.47 -3.73
C ALA A 324 -21.65 4.39 -2.78
N MET A 325 -21.00 5.34 -2.10
CA MET A 325 -21.64 6.42 -1.33
C MET A 325 -22.46 7.34 -2.22
N GLN A 326 -21.91 7.75 -3.37
CA GLN A 326 -22.65 8.57 -4.33
C GLN A 326 -23.88 7.81 -4.86
N ASN A 327 -23.74 6.53 -5.21
CA ASN A 327 -24.88 5.71 -5.62
C ASN A 327 -25.93 5.60 -4.50
N CYS A 328 -25.50 5.48 -3.25
CA CYS A 328 -26.38 5.46 -2.08
C CYS A 328 -27.09 6.81 -1.86
N ASN A 329 -26.42 7.93 -2.10
CA ASN A 329 -27.01 9.27 -2.06
C ASN A 329 -28.12 9.42 -3.10
N ILE A 330 -27.82 9.10 -4.36
CA ILE A 330 -28.76 9.21 -5.49
C ILE A 330 -30.03 8.39 -5.26
N MET A 331 -29.92 7.22 -4.63
CA MET A 331 -31.06 6.38 -4.32
C MET A 331 -31.90 6.84 -3.12
N ASN A 332 -31.35 7.65 -2.21
CA ASN A 332 -31.99 7.96 -0.93
C ASN A 332 -32.37 9.42 -0.75
N LEU A 333 -31.70 10.37 -1.42
CA LEU A 333 -31.82 11.80 -1.18
C LEU A 333 -32.00 12.59 -2.48
N PRO A 334 -32.85 13.64 -2.48
CA PRO A 334 -32.97 14.55 -3.62
C PRO A 334 -31.75 15.48 -3.75
N GLU A 335 -31.08 15.82 -2.64
CA GLU A 335 -29.85 16.62 -2.64
C GLU A 335 -28.65 15.76 -3.06
N ASN A 336 -28.20 15.98 -4.30
CA ASN A 336 -27.13 15.23 -4.94
C ASN A 336 -25.90 16.10 -5.20
N TYR A 337 -24.71 15.49 -5.14
CA TYR A 337 -23.44 16.17 -5.30
C TYR A 337 -22.58 15.54 -6.39
N GLN A 338 -21.75 16.37 -7.05
CA GLN A 338 -20.74 15.88 -7.98
C GLN A 338 -19.64 15.10 -7.24
N MET A 339 -19.02 14.13 -7.90
CA MET A 339 -17.94 13.29 -7.32
C MET A 339 -16.77 14.13 -6.79
N LYS A 340 -16.47 15.28 -7.41
CA LYS A 340 -15.47 16.25 -6.90
C LYS A 340 -15.74 16.66 -5.45
N TYR A 341 -17.01 16.78 -5.05
CA TYR A 341 -17.39 17.16 -3.68
C TYR A 341 -17.17 16.02 -2.68
N TYR A 342 -17.39 14.78 -3.08
CA TYR A 342 -17.05 13.59 -2.28
C TYR A 342 -15.53 13.49 -2.08
N PHE A 343 -14.75 13.68 -3.13
CA PHE A 343 -13.28 13.75 -3.03
C PHE A 343 -12.82 14.90 -2.14
N TYR A 344 -13.44 16.07 -2.21
CA TYR A 344 -13.12 17.19 -1.33
C TYR A 344 -13.25 16.81 0.15
N HIS A 345 -14.33 16.14 0.55
CA HIS A 345 -14.52 15.69 1.93
C HIS A 345 -13.50 14.61 2.33
N ALA A 346 -13.31 13.61 1.47
CA ALA A 346 -12.42 12.49 1.76
C ALA A 346 -10.94 12.92 1.83
N LEU A 347 -10.53 13.94 1.09
CA LEU A 347 -9.17 14.45 1.08
C LEU A 347 -8.91 15.47 2.21
N SER A 348 -9.92 16.28 2.56
CA SER A 348 -9.77 17.32 3.58
C SER A 348 -9.97 16.76 5.00
N TRP A 349 -10.98 15.90 5.20
CA TRP A 349 -11.32 15.30 6.50
C TRP A 349 -11.57 13.78 6.41
N PRO A 350 -10.54 12.99 6.03
CA PRO A 350 -10.69 11.54 5.83
C PRO A 350 -11.20 10.79 7.07
N GLN A 351 -11.02 11.34 8.28
CA GLN A 351 -11.41 10.71 9.53
C GLN A 351 -12.89 10.89 9.89
N LEU A 352 -13.63 11.76 9.21
CA LEU A 352 -14.98 12.15 9.64
C LEU A 352 -16.11 11.40 8.93
N SER A 353 -15.82 10.80 7.78
CA SER A 353 -16.83 10.10 6.97
C SER A 353 -16.73 8.60 7.14
N PHE A 354 -17.88 7.94 7.28
CA PHE A 354 -17.98 6.50 7.56
C PHE A 354 -19.02 5.84 6.67
N VAL A 355 -18.84 4.54 6.43
CA VAL A 355 -19.75 3.71 5.63
C VAL A 355 -20.21 2.49 6.42
N ALA A 356 -21.38 1.98 6.08
CA ALA A 356 -21.93 0.74 6.58
C ALA A 356 -22.08 -0.24 5.40
N GLU A 357 -21.54 -1.44 5.54
CA GLU A 357 -21.55 -2.48 4.53
C GLU A 357 -22.43 -3.67 4.93
N ASP A 358 -23.01 -4.37 3.94
CA ASP A 358 -23.63 -5.66 4.14
C ASP A 358 -22.62 -6.82 4.12
N HIS A 359 -23.09 -8.04 4.37
CA HIS A 359 -22.25 -9.25 4.37
C HIS A 359 -21.62 -9.61 3.01
N LYS A 360 -22.03 -8.93 1.91
CA LYS A 360 -21.45 -9.07 0.57
C LYS A 360 -20.47 -7.94 0.25
N GLY A 361 -20.23 -7.02 1.18
CA GLY A 361 -19.37 -5.85 0.99
C GLY A 361 -20.03 -4.72 0.19
N ARG A 362 -21.36 -4.65 0.15
CA ARG A 362 -22.07 -3.55 -0.52
C ARG A 362 -22.40 -2.45 0.48
N ILE A 363 -22.17 -1.18 0.11
CA ILE A 363 -22.55 -0.04 0.96
C ILE A 363 -24.07 0.05 1.06
N VAL A 364 -24.56 -0.03 2.30
CA VAL A 364 -25.98 0.08 2.67
C VAL A 364 -26.30 1.36 3.43
N GLY A 365 -25.28 2.12 3.84
CA GLY A 365 -25.45 3.44 4.44
C GLY A 365 -24.12 4.18 4.58
N TYR A 366 -24.17 5.50 4.72
CA TYR A 366 -22.97 6.30 4.92
C TYR A 366 -23.29 7.61 5.64
N VAL A 367 -22.26 8.19 6.27
CA VAL A 367 -22.23 9.58 6.75
C VAL A 367 -21.06 10.30 6.07
N LEU A 368 -21.34 11.48 5.52
CA LEU A 368 -20.38 12.38 4.91
C LEU A 368 -20.33 13.64 5.75
N ALA A 369 -19.16 13.94 6.32
CA ALA A 369 -18.99 15.01 7.28
C ALA A 369 -17.71 15.82 7.02
N LYS A 370 -17.72 17.08 7.46
CA LYS A 370 -16.61 18.04 7.34
C LYS A 370 -16.42 18.84 8.63
N MET A 371 -15.31 19.57 8.72
CA MET A 371 -15.19 20.70 9.63
C MET A 371 -15.56 21.99 8.90
N GLU A 372 -16.18 22.95 9.57
CA GLU A 372 -16.26 24.31 9.04
C GLU A 372 -14.94 25.05 9.25
N GLU A 373 -14.58 25.87 8.26
CA GLU A 373 -13.28 26.57 8.18
C GLU A 373 -13.39 28.06 8.48
N ASP A 374 -14.54 28.55 8.96
CA ASP A 374 -14.72 29.95 9.31
C ASP A 374 -13.86 30.31 10.53
N PRO A 375 -12.86 31.19 10.40
CA PRO A 375 -11.99 31.57 11.51
C PRO A 375 -12.70 32.41 12.58
N GLU A 376 -13.87 32.99 12.30
CA GLU A 376 -14.65 33.76 13.26
C GLU A 376 -15.49 32.86 14.19
N GLU A 377 -15.75 31.61 13.78
CA GLU A 377 -16.49 30.64 14.57
C GLU A 377 -15.58 29.68 15.34
N ALA A 378 -16.10 29.16 16.46
CA ALA A 378 -15.43 28.08 17.15
C ALA A 378 -15.33 26.84 16.24
N PRO A 379 -14.24 26.05 16.33
CA PRO A 379 -14.08 24.83 15.55
C PRO A 379 -15.29 23.91 15.75
N HIS A 380 -16.00 23.58 14.67
CA HIS A 380 -17.20 22.77 14.75
C HIS A 380 -17.36 21.91 13.49
N GLY A 381 -18.00 20.76 13.67
CA GLY A 381 -18.28 19.84 12.58
C GLY A 381 -19.60 20.16 11.88
N HIS A 382 -19.70 19.75 10.62
CA HIS A 382 -20.94 19.82 9.85
C HIS A 382 -21.24 18.48 9.18
N ILE A 383 -22.49 18.03 9.26
CA ILE A 383 -22.96 16.81 8.59
C ILE A 383 -23.54 17.18 7.23
N THR A 384 -22.74 16.96 6.19
CA THR A 384 -23.09 17.25 4.80
C THR A 384 -24.17 16.31 4.27
N SER A 385 -24.06 15.01 4.58
CA SER A 385 -25.05 14.03 4.12
C SER A 385 -25.05 12.78 5.00
N LEU A 386 -26.23 12.23 5.26
CA LEU A 386 -26.43 10.97 5.98
C LEU A 386 -27.55 10.20 5.27
N SER A 387 -27.27 8.97 4.84
CA SER A 387 -28.32 8.13 4.27
C SER A 387 -28.09 6.64 4.52
N VAL A 388 -29.19 5.91 4.62
CA VAL A 388 -29.21 4.45 4.75
C VAL A 388 -30.28 3.92 3.80
N MET A 389 -29.93 2.87 3.04
CA MET A 389 -30.83 2.17 2.13
C MET A 389 -32.12 1.78 2.85
N ARG A 390 -33.27 1.96 2.20
CA ARG A 390 -34.59 1.72 2.80
C ARG A 390 -34.72 0.34 3.45
N THR A 391 -34.12 -0.69 2.86
CA THR A 391 -34.12 -2.08 3.33
C THR A 391 -33.28 -2.32 4.61
N TYR A 392 -32.40 -1.38 4.97
CA TYR A 392 -31.50 -1.46 6.13
C TYR A 392 -31.78 -0.38 7.19
N ARG A 393 -32.90 0.35 7.06
CA ARG A 393 -33.34 1.35 8.05
C ARG A 393 -33.89 0.66 9.31
N ARG A 394 -33.98 1.42 10.41
CA ARG A 394 -34.45 0.96 11.73
C ARG A 394 -33.57 -0.13 12.39
N LEU A 395 -32.35 -0.32 11.90
CA LEU A 395 -31.33 -1.21 12.47
C LEU A 395 -30.28 -0.47 13.32
N GLY A 396 -30.49 0.82 13.62
CA GLY A 396 -29.54 1.65 14.37
C GLY A 396 -28.28 2.06 13.57
N VAL A 397 -28.22 1.80 12.26
CA VAL A 397 -27.05 2.08 11.41
C VAL A 397 -26.69 3.58 11.41
N ALA A 398 -27.68 4.44 11.19
CA ALA A 398 -27.47 5.89 11.10
C ALA A 398 -26.97 6.49 12.43
N GLU A 399 -27.48 6.01 13.56
CA GLU A 399 -27.04 6.42 14.90
C GLU A 399 -25.56 6.07 15.14
N LYS A 400 -25.15 4.85 14.78
CA LYS A 400 -23.76 4.42 14.92
C LYS A 400 -22.82 5.22 14.04
N LEU A 401 -23.18 5.45 12.77
CA LEU A 401 -22.40 6.26 11.83
C LEU A 401 -22.20 7.69 12.38
N MET A 402 -23.27 8.32 12.84
CA MET A 402 -23.23 9.66 13.42
C MET A 402 -22.39 9.73 14.68
N THR A 403 -22.50 8.73 15.56
CA THR A 403 -21.74 8.69 16.83
C THR A 403 -20.23 8.61 16.57
N GLN A 404 -19.81 7.80 15.58
CA GLN A 404 -18.39 7.72 15.20
C GLN A 404 -17.89 9.03 14.56
N ALA A 405 -18.67 9.63 13.68
CA ALA A 405 -18.34 10.93 13.09
C ALA A 405 -18.16 12.01 14.17
N GLN A 406 -19.12 12.13 15.09
CA GLN A 406 -19.07 13.10 16.20
C GLN A 406 -17.87 12.89 17.10
N ARG A 407 -17.54 11.63 17.42
CA ARG A 407 -16.38 11.30 18.23
C ARG A 407 -15.09 11.77 17.57
N ASN A 408 -14.92 11.50 16.28
CA ASN A 408 -13.72 11.92 15.54
C ASN A 408 -13.64 13.44 15.36
N MET A 409 -14.78 14.14 15.25
CA MET A 409 -14.81 15.60 15.25
C MET A 409 -14.18 16.18 16.53
N VAL A 410 -14.50 15.59 17.69
CA VAL A 410 -13.91 16.03 18.98
C VAL A 410 -12.44 15.60 19.09
N GLU A 411 -12.16 14.31 18.90
CA GLU A 411 -10.83 13.75 19.19
C GLU A 411 -9.74 14.25 18.24
N VAL A 412 -10.08 14.50 16.96
CA VAL A 412 -9.11 14.88 15.93
C VAL A 412 -9.06 16.39 15.71
N PHE A 413 -10.21 17.06 15.77
CA PHE A 413 -10.34 18.47 15.38
C PHE A 413 -10.78 19.40 16.53
N ASN A 414 -10.92 18.87 17.74
CA ASN A 414 -11.36 19.63 18.92
C ASN A 414 -12.69 20.39 18.68
N ALA A 415 -13.61 19.77 17.95
CA ALA A 415 -14.91 20.35 17.64
C ALA A 415 -15.71 20.64 18.92
N GLN A 416 -16.22 21.86 19.06
CA GLN A 416 -17.06 22.26 20.20
C GLN A 416 -18.51 21.82 20.02
N TYR A 417 -19.00 21.84 18.78
CA TYR A 417 -20.34 21.41 18.42
C TYR A 417 -20.37 20.77 17.03
N VAL A 418 -21.51 20.20 16.68
CA VAL A 418 -21.82 19.73 15.32
C VAL A 418 -23.14 20.34 14.85
N SER A 419 -23.18 20.76 13.59
CA SER A 419 -24.35 21.33 12.93
C SER A 419 -24.83 20.48 11.75
N LEU A 420 -26.11 20.59 11.41
CA LEU A 420 -26.72 19.97 10.23
C LEU A 420 -28.04 20.66 9.85
N HIS A 421 -28.51 20.39 8.63
CA HIS A 421 -29.82 20.81 8.15
C HIS A 421 -30.72 19.61 7.90
N VAL A 422 -31.99 19.74 8.28
CA VAL A 422 -33.01 18.71 8.03
C VAL A 422 -34.34 19.32 7.60
N ARG A 423 -34.97 18.70 6.59
CA ARG A 423 -36.33 19.04 6.12
C ARG A 423 -37.35 18.97 7.25
N LYS A 424 -38.25 19.95 7.33
CA LYS A 424 -39.36 19.96 8.31
C LYS A 424 -40.26 18.73 8.17
N SER A 425 -40.45 18.23 6.96
CA SER A 425 -41.28 17.06 6.67
C SER A 425 -40.62 15.72 7.02
N ASN A 426 -39.30 15.67 7.24
CA ASN A 426 -38.56 14.41 7.41
C ASN A 426 -38.64 13.88 8.86
N ARG A 427 -39.79 13.30 9.21
CA ARG A 427 -40.07 12.74 10.55
C ARG A 427 -39.04 11.71 11.02
N ALA A 428 -38.54 10.86 10.11
CA ALA A 428 -37.57 9.83 10.48
C ALA A 428 -36.22 10.43 10.88
N ALA A 429 -35.72 11.42 10.14
CA ALA A 429 -34.50 12.12 10.47
C ALA A 429 -34.67 13.00 11.71
N LEU A 430 -35.84 13.63 11.89
CA LEU A 430 -36.13 14.41 13.10
C LEU A 430 -36.09 13.56 14.37
N ASN A 431 -36.69 12.37 14.35
CA ASN A 431 -36.62 11.45 15.49
C ASN A 431 -35.18 10.99 15.77
N LEU A 432 -34.39 10.75 14.71
CA LEU A 432 -32.97 10.42 14.86
C LEU A 432 -32.19 11.57 15.50
N TYR A 433 -32.28 12.79 14.95
CA TYR A 433 -31.47 13.91 15.42
C TYR A 433 -31.93 14.44 16.77
N LYS A 434 -33.24 14.65 16.96
CA LYS A 434 -33.80 15.24 18.19
C LYS A 434 -33.86 14.21 19.32
N ASP A 435 -34.49 13.07 19.08
CA ASP A 435 -34.82 12.14 20.17
C ASP A 435 -33.66 11.19 20.49
N THR A 436 -32.96 10.71 19.46
CA THR A 436 -31.86 9.74 19.64
C THR A 436 -30.54 10.46 19.92
N LEU A 437 -30.13 11.37 19.02
CA LEU A 437 -28.82 12.00 19.07
C LEU A 437 -28.78 13.30 19.89
N LYS A 438 -29.93 13.80 20.36
CA LYS A 438 -30.08 14.98 21.22
C LYS A 438 -29.59 16.30 20.61
N PHE A 439 -29.86 16.51 19.32
CA PHE A 439 -29.69 17.82 18.68
C PHE A 439 -30.80 18.79 19.11
N GLY A 440 -30.43 20.04 19.37
CA GLY A 440 -31.34 21.16 19.51
C GLY A 440 -31.62 21.84 18.15
N ILE A 441 -32.79 22.44 18.00
CA ILE A 441 -33.08 23.31 16.85
C ILE A 441 -32.51 24.69 17.18
N HIS A 442 -31.56 25.15 16.37
CA HIS A 442 -30.93 26.46 16.55
C HIS A 442 -31.68 27.56 15.79
N LYS A 443 -32.03 27.29 14.53
CA LYS A 443 -32.74 28.24 13.67
C LYS A 443 -33.61 27.52 12.64
N ILE A 444 -34.63 28.22 12.15
CA ILE A 444 -35.40 27.82 10.97
C ILE A 444 -34.87 28.63 9.78
N GLU A 445 -34.53 27.95 8.71
CA GLU A 445 -34.10 28.56 7.46
C GLU A 445 -35.22 28.42 6.41
N ASP A 446 -35.81 29.56 6.07
CA ASP A 446 -36.94 29.63 5.14
C ASP A 446 -36.46 29.35 3.71
N LYS A 447 -37.17 28.45 3.00
CA LYS A 447 -36.87 28.06 1.60
C LYS A 447 -35.42 27.62 1.37
N TYR A 448 -34.86 26.88 2.31
CA TYR A 448 -33.48 26.39 2.23
C TYR A 448 -33.27 25.40 1.07
N TYR A 449 -34.22 24.48 0.86
CA TYR A 449 -34.11 23.46 -0.18
C TYR A 449 -34.60 23.97 -1.55
N ALA A 450 -34.11 23.37 -2.63
CA ALA A 450 -34.39 23.82 -4.01
C ALA A 450 -35.88 23.76 -4.40
N ASP A 451 -36.66 22.90 -3.75
CA ASP A 451 -38.11 22.78 -3.89
C ASP A 451 -38.90 23.79 -3.02
N GLY A 452 -38.19 24.69 -2.32
CA GLY A 452 -38.77 25.72 -1.48
C GLY A 452 -39.17 25.25 -0.08
N GLU A 453 -38.84 24.01 0.31
CA GLU A 453 -39.08 23.54 1.67
C GLU A 453 -38.10 24.20 2.67
N ASP A 454 -38.61 24.58 3.84
CA ASP A 454 -37.79 25.11 4.93
C ASP A 454 -36.94 24.00 5.58
N ALA A 455 -35.79 24.40 6.15
CA ALA A 455 -34.92 23.51 6.93
C ALA A 455 -34.90 23.91 8.41
N PHE A 456 -34.76 22.91 9.28
CA PHE A 456 -34.27 23.14 10.63
C PHE A 456 -32.74 23.06 10.61
N ALA A 457 -32.08 24.18 10.96
CA ALA A 457 -30.66 24.19 11.30
C ALA A 457 -30.53 23.68 12.74
N MET A 458 -30.02 22.47 12.88
CA MET A 458 -29.88 21.77 14.15
C MET A 458 -28.43 21.80 14.63
N ARG A 459 -28.24 21.89 15.94
CA ARG A 459 -26.93 21.94 16.60
C ARG A 459 -26.89 21.02 17.82
N LYS A 460 -25.76 20.37 18.04
CA LYS A 460 -25.46 19.61 19.25
C LYS A 460 -24.08 19.98 19.77
N ASP A 461 -24.01 20.39 21.03
CA ASP A 461 -22.72 20.62 21.68
C ASP A 461 -22.04 19.27 22.01
N LEU A 462 -20.74 19.19 21.70
CA LEU A 462 -19.96 17.95 21.80
C LEU A 462 -19.03 17.91 23.02
N GLN A 463 -18.82 19.04 23.69
CA GLN A 463 -18.09 19.10 24.95
C GLN A 463 -19.04 19.06 26.15
N PRO A 464 -18.69 18.38 27.25
CA PRO A 464 -19.48 18.43 28.48
C PRO A 464 -19.45 19.86 29.02
N SER A 465 -20.63 20.40 29.31
CA SER A 465 -20.79 21.65 30.03
C SER A 465 -20.06 21.54 31.37
N ASN A 466 -18.93 22.24 31.51
CA ASN A 466 -18.37 22.54 32.82
C ASN A 466 -19.37 23.43 33.55
N THR A 467 -20.30 22.80 34.27
CA THR A 467 -21.11 23.48 35.28
C THR A 467 -20.13 24.01 36.31
N ILE A 468 -19.85 25.31 36.24
CA ILE A 468 -19.15 26.05 37.28
C ILE A 468 -20.05 25.97 38.51
N ILE A 469 -19.77 25.01 39.40
CA ILE A 469 -20.27 25.06 40.78
C ILE A 469 -19.46 26.14 41.47
N THR A 470 -19.95 27.38 41.42
CA THR A 470 -19.57 28.41 42.38
C THR A 470 -20.04 27.94 43.76
N LYS A 471 -19.13 27.31 44.51
CA LYS A 471 -19.29 27.13 45.96
C LYS A 471 -19.45 28.51 46.59
N ASN A 472 -20.66 28.81 47.03
CA ASN A 472 -20.93 29.85 48.03
C ASN A 472 -20.19 29.47 49.33
N ASN A 473 -18.98 29.98 49.50
CA ASN A 473 -18.34 30.11 50.80
C ASN A 473 -18.34 31.60 51.16
N ASN A 474 -19.35 32.01 51.92
CA ASN A 474 -19.21 33.09 52.89
C ASN A 474 -20.37 32.99 53.89
N ALA A 475 -20.16 32.16 54.91
CA ALA A 475 -20.86 32.28 56.17
C ALA A 475 -19.84 32.58 57.26
N SER A 476 -20.07 33.71 57.93
CA SER A 476 -19.74 33.96 59.34
C SER A 476 -18.27 34.13 59.74
N SER A 477 -17.85 35.39 59.81
CA SER A 477 -17.01 35.86 60.93
C SER A 477 -17.71 37.05 61.60
N LYS A 478 -18.42 36.77 62.70
CA LYS A 478 -18.72 37.74 63.75
C LYS A 478 -17.81 37.41 64.94
N SER A 479 -16.81 38.26 65.18
CA SER A 479 -16.38 38.77 66.49
C SER A 479 -15.26 39.77 66.26
#